data_AF-A0A3S0QWB8-F1
#
_entry.id   AF-A0A3S0QWB8-F1
#
_cell.length_a   1.000
_cell.length_b   1.000
_cell.length_c   1.000
_cell.angle_alpha   90.00
_cell.angle_beta   90.00
_cell.angle_gamma   90.00
#
_symmetry.space_group_name_H-M   'P 1'
#
loop_
_entity.id
_entity.type
_entity.pdbx_description
1 polymer ?
#
loop_
_entity_poly.entity_id
_entity_poly.type
_entity_poly.pdbx_seq_one_letter_code
_entity_poly.pdbx_strand_id
1 'polypeptide(L)'
;MIGTVFCACQVSGQVGVNIETPHPSSILTVAPMNQNGEYKGSLLSPLTTRQINSIPNPAKGLMVYDTDVKCLKVNKGTPAMAQWVCIRTK
;
A
#
# COMPACT_ATOMS: atom_id res chain seq x y z
N MET A 1 41.95 12.30 25.50
CA MET A 1 41.49 11.60 24.29
C MET A 1 39.97 11.79 24.25
N ILE A 2 39.47 12.78 23.51
CA ILE A 2 38.03 13.07 23.40
C ILE A 2 37.45 12.05 22.42
N GLY A 3 36.71 11.07 22.93
CA GLY A 3 36.06 10.05 22.12
C GLY A 3 34.87 10.64 21.37
N THR A 4 34.97 10.77 20.06
CA THR A 4 33.85 11.15 19.21
C THR A 4 32.93 9.94 19.04
N VAL A 5 31.75 9.98 19.67
CA VAL A 5 30.70 8.97 19.46
C VAL A 5 30.02 9.27 18.12
N PHE A 6 30.31 8.47 17.10
CA PHE A 6 29.62 8.53 15.81
C PHE A 6 28.29 7.79 15.95
N CYS A 7 27.22 8.51 16.30
CA CYS A 7 25.87 7.96 16.33
C CYS A 7 25.35 7.86 14.89
N ALA A 8 25.51 6.69 14.26
CA ALA A 8 24.91 6.44 12.95
C ALA A 8 23.41 6.18 13.13
N CYS A 9 22.58 7.21 12.88
CA CYS A 9 21.13 7.04 12.80
C CYS A 9 20.82 6.24 11.53
N GLN A 10 20.34 5.00 11.68
CA GLN A 10 19.85 4.20 10.56
C GLN A 10 18.53 4.84 10.09
N VAL A 11 18.57 5.57 8.97
CA VAL A 11 17.36 6.16 8.38
C VAL A 11 16.63 5.07 7.60
N SER A 12 15.64 4.44 8.24
CA SER A 12 14.79 3.45 7.59
C SER A 12 13.72 4.17 6.75
N GLY A 13 13.71 3.98 5.43
CA GLY A 13 12.69 4.55 4.53
C GLY A 13 11.33 3.84 4.56
N GLN A 14 11.07 3.03 5.59
CA GLN A 14 9.85 2.24 5.74
C GLN A 14 8.74 3.05 6.41
N VAL A 15 7.51 2.87 5.95
CA VAL A 15 6.30 3.49 6.49
C VAL A 15 5.55 2.45 7.32
N GLY A 16 5.33 2.76 8.60
CA GLY A 16 4.44 2.00 9.48
C GLY A 16 3.12 2.72 9.65
N VAL A 17 2.00 1.99 9.53
CA VAL A 17 0.67 2.49 9.92
C VAL A 17 0.24 1.76 11.18
N ASN A 18 0.16 2.50 12.29
CA ASN A 18 -0.15 1.98 13.63
C ASN A 18 0.83 0.90 14.15
N ILE A 19 2.08 0.89 13.67
CA ILE A 19 3.13 -0.04 14.09
C ILE A 19 4.47 0.70 14.18
N GLU A 20 5.19 0.51 15.29
CA GLU A 20 6.49 1.18 15.52
C GLU A 20 7.65 0.48 14.80
N THR A 21 7.52 -0.83 14.58
CA THR A 21 8.53 -1.68 13.94
C THR A 21 7.94 -2.37 12.70
N PRO A 22 7.84 -1.66 11.56
CA PRO A 22 7.52 -2.29 10.28
C PRO A 22 8.43 -3.47 9.96
N HIS A 23 7.91 -4.46 9.24
CA HIS A 23 8.69 -5.63 8.87
C HIS A 23 9.86 -5.24 7.94
N PRO A 24 11.09 -5.71 8.19
CA PRO A 24 12.29 -5.25 7.47
C PRO A 24 12.28 -5.58 5.97
N SER A 25 11.47 -6.54 5.53
CA SER A 25 11.30 -6.87 4.09
C SER A 25 10.22 -6.04 3.39
N SER A 26 9.67 -5.00 4.04
CA SER A 26 8.55 -4.23 3.50
C SER A 26 8.80 -2.73 3.59
N ILE A 27 8.39 -2.00 2.55
CA ILE A 27 8.41 -0.53 2.56
C ILE A 27 7.17 0.02 3.27
N LEU A 28 6.06 -0.73 3.29
CA LEU A 28 4.84 -0.38 4.00
C LEU A 28 4.37 -1.57 4.84
N THR A 29 4.23 -1.38 6.15
CA THR A 29 3.56 -2.33 7.05
C THR A 29 2.34 -1.67 7.68
N VAL A 30 1.21 -2.38 7.68
CA VAL A 30 -0.01 -1.97 8.40
C VAL A 30 -0.21 -2.91 9.56
N ALA A 31 -0.43 -2.36 10.76
CA ALA A 31 -0.69 -3.16 11.95
C ALA A 31 -1.92 -4.07 11.75
N PRO A 32 -1.89 -5.33 12.24
CA PRO A 32 -3.02 -6.23 12.15
C PRO A 32 -4.13 -5.91 13.15
N MET A 33 -3.88 -5.01 14.11
CA MET A 33 -4.82 -4.63 15.16
C MET A 33 -4.98 -3.11 15.23
N ASN A 34 -6.14 -2.65 15.72
CA ASN A 34 -6.32 -1.26 16.13
C ASN A 34 -5.82 -1.02 17.57
N GLN A 35 -5.95 0.21 18.05
CA GLN A 35 -5.53 0.62 19.41
C GLN A 35 -6.31 -0.08 20.55
N ASN A 36 -7.44 -0.72 20.24
CA ASN A 36 -8.26 -1.46 21.20
C ASN A 36 -7.94 -2.97 21.21
N GLY A 37 -6.92 -3.42 20.46
CA GLY A 37 -6.53 -4.83 20.39
C GLY A 37 -7.43 -5.69 19.49
N GLU A 38 -8.24 -5.09 18.62
CA GLU A 38 -9.11 -5.81 17.70
C GLU A 38 -8.43 -6.04 16.35
N TYR A 39 -8.49 -7.26 15.82
CA TYR A 39 -8.00 -7.56 14.48
C TYR A 39 -8.74 -6.76 13.40
N LYS A 40 -7.98 -6.09 12.51
CA LYS A 40 -8.47 -5.33 11.36
C LYS A 40 -7.69 -5.70 10.10
N GLY A 41 -8.31 -5.49 8.94
CA GLY A 41 -7.65 -5.57 7.64
C GLY A 41 -7.44 -4.18 7.04
N SER A 42 -6.73 -4.11 5.91
CA SER A 42 -6.59 -2.90 5.12
C SER A 42 -7.44 -2.99 3.84
N LEU A 43 -8.14 -1.89 3.52
CA LEU A 43 -8.72 -1.69 2.20
C LEU A 43 -7.75 -0.82 1.39
N LEU A 44 -7.19 -1.39 0.32
CA LEU A 44 -6.27 -0.67 -0.55
C LEU A 44 -7.06 0.24 -1.51
N SER A 45 -7.08 1.54 -1.25
CA SER A 45 -7.69 2.56 -2.12
C SER A 45 -9.12 2.21 -2.56
N PRO A 46 -10.11 2.21 -1.64
CA PRO A 46 -11.50 1.90 -1.97
C PRO A 46 -12.10 3.00 -2.86
N LEU A 47 -12.44 2.65 -4.10
CA LEU A 47 -12.93 3.56 -5.12
C LEU A 47 -14.07 2.92 -5.94
N THR A 48 -15.02 3.73 -6.40
CA THR A 48 -16.01 3.30 -7.40
C THR A 48 -15.34 3.01 -8.75
N THR A 49 -15.99 2.23 -9.62
CA THR A 49 -15.48 1.98 -10.98
C THR A 49 -15.26 3.30 -11.73
N ARG A 50 -16.16 4.27 -11.55
CA ARG A 50 -16.05 5.60 -12.15
C ARG A 50 -14.80 6.34 -11.69
N GLN A 51 -14.52 6.31 -10.38
CA GLN A 51 -13.32 6.96 -9.82
C GLN A 51 -12.04 6.28 -10.31
N ILE A 52 -12.01 4.94 -10.38
CA ILE A 52 -10.86 4.18 -10.89
C ILE A 52 -10.54 4.56 -12.35
N ASN A 53 -11.57 4.66 -13.20
CA ASN A 53 -11.40 5.04 -14.60
C ASN A 53 -11.01 6.52 -14.77
N SER A 54 -11.21 7.35 -13.75
CA SER A 54 -10.79 8.76 -13.76
C SER A 54 -9.36 9.00 -13.27
N ILE A 55 -8.65 7.98 -12.80
CA ILE A 55 -7.25 8.13 -12.35
C ILE A 55 -6.39 8.52 -13.57
N PRO A 56 -5.74 9.70 -13.56
CA PRO A 56 -4.89 10.12 -14.67
C PRO A 56 -3.57 9.34 -14.65
N ASN A 57 -3.13 8.86 -15.82
CA ASN A 57 -1.85 8.17 -16.00
C ASN A 57 -1.54 7.08 -14.95
N PRO A 58 -2.45 6.12 -14.69
CA PRO A 58 -2.26 5.15 -13.61
C PRO A 58 -1.04 4.28 -13.89
N ALA A 59 -0.14 4.15 -12.91
CA ALA A 59 1.04 3.30 -13.05
C ALA A 59 0.64 1.85 -13.34
N LYS A 60 1.46 1.14 -14.11
CA LYS A 60 1.35 -0.32 -14.25
C LYS A 60 1.57 -0.96 -12.88
N GLY A 61 0.69 -1.89 -12.50
CA GLY A 61 0.72 -2.53 -11.19
C GLY A 61 0.00 -1.76 -10.08
N LEU A 62 -0.54 -0.56 -10.35
CA LEU A 62 -1.36 0.17 -9.37
C LEU A 62 -2.54 -0.69 -8.91
N MET A 63 -2.74 -0.78 -7.60
CA MET A 63 -3.77 -1.60 -6.97
C MET A 63 -4.86 -0.74 -6.34
N VAL A 64 -6.12 -1.10 -6.54
CA VAL A 64 -7.30 -0.41 -6.00
C VAL A 64 -8.40 -1.41 -5.69
N TYR A 65 -9.18 -1.20 -4.63
CA TYR A 65 -10.39 -1.98 -4.37
C TYR A 65 -11.59 -1.31 -5.03
N ASP A 66 -12.21 -1.97 -6.00
CA ASP A 66 -13.40 -1.47 -6.66
C ASP A 66 -14.64 -1.77 -5.84
N THR A 67 -15.33 -0.73 -5.33
CA THR A 67 -16.49 -0.89 -4.45
C THR A 67 -17.77 -1.29 -5.19
N ASP A 68 -17.86 -1.00 -6.50
CA ASP A 68 -19.04 -1.35 -7.30
C ASP A 68 -18.94 -2.82 -7.75
N VAL A 69 -17.75 -3.23 -8.20
CA VAL A 69 -17.46 -4.60 -8.67
C VAL A 69 -17.06 -5.54 -7.52
N LYS A 70 -16.72 -4.99 -6.35
CA LYS A 70 -16.31 -5.71 -5.13
C LYS A 70 -15.11 -6.63 -5.35
N CYS A 71 -14.07 -6.11 -6.01
CA CYS A 71 -12.83 -6.86 -6.26
C CYS A 71 -11.58 -5.98 -6.12
N LEU A 72 -10.47 -6.60 -5.74
CA LEU A 72 -9.15 -5.96 -5.85
C LEU A 72 -8.75 -5.91 -7.33
N LYS A 73 -8.58 -4.71 -7.88
CA LYS A 73 -8.14 -4.47 -9.25
C LYS A 73 -6.67 -4.10 -9.32
N VAL A 74 -6.02 -4.53 -10.40
CA VAL A 74 -4.65 -4.12 -10.77
C VAL A 74 -4.67 -3.54 -12.18
N ASN A 75 -3.96 -2.43 -12.38
CA ASN A 75 -3.70 -1.95 -13.73
C ASN A 75 -2.63 -2.82 -14.40
N LYS A 76 -3.01 -3.63 -15.40
CA LYS A 76 -2.07 -4.42 -16.22
C LYS A 76 -1.53 -3.69 -17.44
N GLY A 77 -2.14 -2.55 -17.79
CA GLY A 77 -1.79 -1.75 -18.96
C GLY A 77 -0.59 -0.83 -18.73
N THR A 78 -0.58 0.30 -19.41
CA THR A 78 0.43 1.36 -19.27
C THR A 78 -0.22 2.62 -18.70
N PRO A 79 0.55 3.64 -18.29
CA PRO A 79 -0.02 4.92 -17.88
C PRO A 79 -0.91 5.56 -18.95
N ALA A 80 -0.54 5.47 -20.24
CA ALA A 80 -1.34 6.04 -21.34
C ALA A 80 -2.60 5.20 -21.67
N MET A 81 -2.58 3.89 -21.39
CA MET A 81 -3.68 2.98 -21.69
C MET A 81 -3.88 2.02 -20.52
N ALA A 82 -4.68 2.45 -19.54
CA ALA A 82 -4.99 1.66 -18.37
C ALA A 82 -5.82 0.41 -18.74
N GLN A 83 -5.48 -0.73 -18.15
CA GLN A 83 -6.24 -1.97 -18.28
C GLN A 83 -6.48 -2.57 -16.89
N TRP A 84 -7.62 -2.23 -16.31
CA TRP A 84 -7.99 -2.68 -14.98
C TRP A 84 -8.56 -4.09 -14.99
N VAL A 85 -7.95 -4.99 -14.22
CA VAL A 85 -8.42 -6.38 -14.07
C VAL A 85 -8.62 -6.73 -12.60
N CYS A 86 -9.67 -7.49 -12.28
CA CYS A 86 -9.79 -8.08 -10.95
C CYS A 86 -8.74 -9.18 -10.76
N ILE A 87 -8.07 -9.19 -9.61
CA ILE A 87 -7.32 -10.36 -9.16
C ILE A 87 -8.32 -11.44 -8.77
N ARG A 88 -8.19 -12.62 -9.37
CA ARG A 88 -8.97 -13.81 -9.03
C ARG A 88 -8.01 -14.96 -8.82
N THR A 89 -8.26 -15.79 -7.82
CA THR A 89 -7.60 -17.09 -7.69
C THR A 89 -8.20 -18.02 -8.74
N LYS A 90 -7.35 -18.87 -9.33
CA LYS A 90 -7.82 -19.98 -10.18
C LYS A 90 -8.41 -21.09 -9.33
#